data_AF-A0A7H8PJH5-F1
#
_entry.id   AF-A0A7H8PJH5-F1
#
_cell.length_a   1.000
_cell.length_b   1.000
_cell.length_c   1.000
_cell.angle_alpha   90.00
_cell.angle_beta   90.00
_cell.angle_gamma   90.00
#
_symmetry.space_group_name_H-M   'P 1'
#
loop_
_entity.id
_entity.type
_entity.pdbx_description
1 polymer ?
#
loop_
_entity_poly.entity_id
_entity_poly.type
_entity_poly.pdbx_seq_one_letter_code
_entity_poly.pdbx_strand_id
1 'polypeptide(L)'
;MNRILYVITLILISQIIYAQNNKTLSKKLWTQAQSCYSMLEDMDGDGNVDYDEIIDDSKNGYLKISGSFPTCGCNCENTIGAYKTSKNKYIFIKEYSWSCSWKKGISLSDSVNKIFPFDFEAEGFFQKKIDNPNHIAAFYLDFEIPRKGTDTKVMIQLIPLGLRVESERNIEFSYTEENRFSYSDNLAEIQRIASQIKNNKTITHLLNRDFDNITEEDRKIIREAIGKNDNRFESRETLIKCLQELKQIYDLYTQIKYEWLILGWDRNNGKFYIKEKGKRTESHSFIAFLKNSPIWNAVC
;
A
#
# COMPACT_ATOMS: atom_id res chain seq x y z
N MET A 1 -61.24 24.55 1.15
CA MET A 1 -59.89 24.14 0.71
C MET A 1 -59.91 22.64 0.49
N ASN A 2 -59.70 22.17 -0.74
CA ASN A 2 -59.96 20.78 -1.14
C ASN A 2 -59.01 19.81 -0.40
N ARG A 3 -59.55 18.86 0.38
CA ARG A 3 -58.76 17.84 1.10
C ARG A 3 -57.79 17.08 0.16
N ILE A 4 -58.18 16.90 -1.09
CA ILE A 4 -57.37 16.27 -2.14
C ILE A 4 -56.11 17.11 -2.45
N LEU A 5 -56.24 18.45 -2.51
CA LEU A 5 -55.13 19.35 -2.77
C LEU A 5 -54.10 19.28 -1.62
N TYR A 6 -54.57 19.18 -0.37
CA TYR A 6 -53.70 19.11 0.80
C TYR A 6 -52.86 17.81 0.85
N VAL A 7 -53.48 16.67 0.47
CA VAL A 7 -52.79 15.38 0.41
C VAL A 7 -51.76 15.35 -0.72
N ILE A 8 -52.08 15.90 -1.89
CA ILE A 8 -51.13 15.99 -3.01
C ILE A 8 -49.92 16.86 -2.63
N THR A 9 -50.14 18.00 -1.96
CA THR A 9 -49.05 18.87 -1.51
C THR A 9 -48.16 18.19 -0.47
N LEU A 10 -48.73 17.44 0.48
CA LEU A 10 -47.95 16.67 1.47
C LEU A 10 -47.09 15.57 0.82
N ILE A 11 -47.63 14.87 -0.18
CA ILE A 11 -46.89 13.85 -0.93
C ILE A 11 -45.72 14.50 -1.70
N LEU A 12 -45.96 15.63 -2.38
CA LEU A 12 -44.92 16.35 -3.12
C LEU A 12 -43.83 16.90 -2.20
N ILE A 13 -44.18 17.47 -1.04
CA ILE A 13 -43.19 17.96 -0.05
C ILE A 13 -42.35 16.80 0.49
N SER A 14 -42.95 15.63 0.77
CA SER A 14 -42.21 14.45 1.24
C SER A 14 -41.20 13.93 0.19
N GLN A 15 -41.56 13.99 -1.10
CA GLN A 15 -40.68 13.61 -2.22
C GLN A 15 -39.52 14.60 -2.39
N ILE A 16 -39.77 15.90 -2.20
CA ILE A 16 -38.74 16.95 -2.27
C ILE A 16 -37.74 16.82 -1.12
N ILE A 17 -38.20 16.59 0.11
CA ILE A 17 -37.32 16.39 1.29
C ILE A 17 -36.50 15.10 1.11
N TYR A 18 -37.08 14.03 0.56
CA TYR A 18 -36.35 12.79 0.29
C TYR A 18 -35.30 12.95 -0.82
N ALA A 19 -35.58 13.74 -1.86
CA ALA A 19 -34.64 14.07 -2.92
C ALA A 19 -33.48 14.95 -2.42
N GLN A 20 -33.73 15.88 -1.50
CA GLN A 20 -32.70 16.75 -0.90
C GLN A 20 -31.77 16.00 0.07
N ASN A 21 -32.26 14.97 0.75
CA ASN A 21 -31.45 14.17 1.69
C ASN A 21 -30.49 13.19 1.01
N ASN A 22 -30.72 12.83 -0.26
CA ASN A 22 -29.82 11.95 -1.00
C ASN A 22 -28.65 12.74 -1.59
N LYS A 23 -27.51 12.77 -0.88
CA LYS A 23 -26.24 13.28 -1.44
C LYS A 23 -25.95 12.61 -2.79
N THR A 24 -25.65 13.42 -3.80
CA THR A 24 -25.22 12.94 -5.13
C THR A 24 -23.97 12.06 -5.01
N LEU A 25 -23.73 11.19 -6.01
CA LEU A 25 -22.53 10.34 -6.01
C LEU A 25 -21.25 11.18 -5.97
N SER A 26 -21.19 12.27 -6.74
CA SER A 26 -20.09 13.24 -6.68
C SER A 26 -19.86 13.75 -5.27
N LYS A 27 -20.90 14.23 -4.58
CA LYS A 27 -20.76 14.68 -3.18
C LYS A 27 -20.25 13.59 -2.24
N LYS A 28 -20.65 12.33 -2.46
CA LYS A 28 -20.15 11.19 -1.67
C LYS A 28 -18.68 10.90 -1.96
N LEU A 29 -18.25 10.91 -3.21
CA LEU A 29 -16.85 10.75 -3.62
C LEU A 29 -15.98 11.86 -3.02
N TRP A 30 -16.37 13.12 -3.18
CA TRP A 30 -15.66 14.26 -2.60
C TRP A 30 -15.58 14.23 -1.08
N THR A 31 -16.58 13.68 -0.39
CA THR A 31 -16.52 13.45 1.07
C THR A 31 -15.38 12.48 1.42
N GLN A 32 -15.14 11.44 0.61
CA GLN A 32 -14.06 10.49 0.85
C GLN A 32 -12.67 11.08 0.60
N ALA A 33 -12.58 12.03 -0.34
CA ALA A 33 -11.32 12.63 -0.78
C ALA A 33 -10.78 13.74 0.13
N GLN A 34 -11.62 14.24 1.07
CA GLN A 34 -11.27 15.38 1.92
C GLN A 34 -9.97 15.21 2.68
N SER A 35 -9.61 13.99 3.07
CA SER A 35 -8.39 13.77 3.85
C SER A 35 -7.12 14.25 3.14
N CYS A 36 -7.07 14.20 1.80
CA CYS A 36 -5.96 14.76 1.01
C CYS A 36 -6.30 16.19 0.55
N TYR A 37 -7.49 16.39 -0.04
CA TYR A 37 -7.87 17.68 -0.62
C TYR A 37 -7.79 18.85 0.38
N SER A 38 -8.15 18.63 1.66
CA SER A 38 -8.11 19.70 2.66
C SER A 38 -6.70 20.12 3.08
N MET A 39 -5.68 19.36 2.69
CA MET A 39 -4.27 19.64 3.01
C MET A 39 -3.55 20.36 1.88
N LEU A 40 -4.20 20.47 0.71
CA LEU A 40 -3.64 21.18 -0.43
C LEU A 40 -3.80 22.70 -0.18
N GLU A 41 -2.76 23.47 -0.51
CA GLU A 41 -2.71 24.91 -0.30
C GLU A 41 -2.47 25.65 -1.63
N ASP A 42 -2.77 26.94 -1.65
CA ASP A 42 -2.42 27.86 -2.73
C ASP A 42 -0.97 28.35 -2.50
N MET A 43 0.01 27.76 -3.22
CA MET A 43 1.42 28.10 -3.07
C MET A 43 1.84 29.29 -3.94
N ASP A 44 1.13 29.60 -5.03
CA ASP A 44 1.46 30.71 -5.94
C ASP A 44 0.72 32.02 -5.63
N GLY A 45 -0.28 31.97 -4.74
CA GLY A 45 -1.06 33.10 -4.26
C GLY A 45 -2.14 33.56 -5.24
N ASP A 46 -2.56 32.72 -6.19
CA ASP A 46 -3.56 33.04 -7.20
C ASP A 46 -5.01 32.93 -6.71
N GLY A 47 -5.21 32.44 -5.48
CA GLY A 47 -6.50 32.20 -4.83
C GLY A 47 -7.06 30.79 -5.07
N ASN A 48 -6.34 29.92 -5.78
CA ASN A 48 -6.69 28.53 -6.05
C ASN A 48 -5.72 27.58 -5.36
N VAL A 49 -6.26 26.47 -4.89
CA VAL A 49 -5.46 25.40 -4.31
C VAL A 49 -4.62 24.73 -5.39
N ASP A 50 -3.33 24.53 -5.13
CA ASP A 50 -2.44 23.82 -6.05
C ASP A 50 -2.72 22.31 -6.03
N TYR A 51 -2.97 21.76 -7.20
CA TYR A 51 -3.11 20.32 -7.43
C TYR A 51 -2.37 19.90 -8.68
N ASP A 52 -1.75 18.73 -8.63
CA ASP A 52 -1.11 18.13 -9.80
C ASP A 52 -2.16 17.52 -10.73
N GLU A 53 -3.19 16.87 -10.16
CA GLU A 53 -4.24 16.20 -10.93
C GLU A 53 -5.56 16.12 -10.14
N ILE A 54 -6.65 16.53 -10.79
CA ILE A 54 -8.03 16.25 -10.34
C ILE A 54 -8.81 15.64 -11.50
N ILE A 55 -9.31 14.42 -11.32
CA ILE A 55 -10.21 13.75 -12.25
C ILE A 55 -11.50 13.42 -11.53
N ASP A 56 -12.51 14.28 -11.64
CA ASP A 56 -13.88 13.96 -11.24
C ASP A 56 -14.63 13.31 -12.41
N ASP A 57 -14.74 11.98 -12.36
CA ASP A 57 -15.58 11.20 -13.25
C ASP A 57 -16.68 10.47 -12.46
N SER A 58 -17.39 11.24 -11.62
CA SER A 58 -18.46 10.74 -10.77
C SER A 58 -19.56 10.00 -11.51
N LYS A 59 -19.75 10.25 -12.81
CA LYS A 59 -20.70 9.50 -13.65
C LYS A 59 -20.31 8.03 -13.78
N ASN A 60 -19.01 7.74 -13.79
CA ASN A 60 -18.44 6.40 -13.78
C ASN A 60 -18.09 5.93 -12.35
N GLY A 61 -18.38 6.73 -11.32
CA GLY A 61 -18.08 6.40 -9.93
C GLY A 61 -16.61 6.54 -9.57
N TYR A 62 -15.86 7.39 -10.25
CA TYR A 62 -14.43 7.56 -10.07
C TYR A 62 -14.09 9.00 -9.65
N LEU A 63 -13.16 9.13 -8.71
CA LEU A 63 -12.53 10.41 -8.36
C LEU A 63 -11.05 10.17 -8.06
N LYS A 64 -10.16 10.95 -8.69
CA LYS A 64 -8.75 11.04 -8.33
C LYS A 64 -8.39 12.46 -7.96
N ILE A 65 -7.60 12.62 -6.89
CA ILE A 65 -7.01 13.88 -6.47
C ILE A 65 -5.55 13.60 -6.10
N SER A 66 -4.62 14.36 -6.65
CA SER A 66 -3.23 14.41 -6.20
C SER A 66 -2.73 15.85 -6.18
N GLY A 67 -1.85 16.14 -5.23
CA GLY A 67 -1.19 17.42 -5.14
C GLY A 67 -0.11 17.43 -4.06
N SER A 68 0.64 18.53 -4.06
CA SER A 68 1.69 18.81 -3.09
C SER A 68 1.13 19.67 -1.95
N PHE A 69 1.71 19.57 -0.75
CA PHE A 69 1.49 20.55 0.32
C PHE A 69 2.84 21.14 0.77
N PRO A 70 2.87 22.40 1.24
CA PRO A 70 4.08 23.23 1.17
C PRO A 70 5.23 22.80 2.10
N THR A 71 4.96 21.96 3.11
CA THR A 71 6.04 21.45 3.96
C THR A 71 6.77 20.34 3.22
N CYS A 72 8.05 20.55 2.92
CA CYS A 72 8.97 19.49 2.47
C CYS A 72 8.68 18.84 1.10
N GLY A 73 7.83 19.44 0.25
CA GLY A 73 7.48 18.84 -1.06
C GLY A 73 6.71 17.54 -0.91
N CYS A 74 5.93 17.42 0.16
CA CYS A 74 5.14 16.24 0.46
C CYS A 74 3.90 16.18 -0.42
N ASN A 75 3.59 14.99 -0.93
CA ASN A 75 2.48 14.78 -1.83
C ASN A 75 1.44 13.89 -1.17
N CYS A 76 0.18 14.15 -1.46
CA CYS A 76 -0.90 13.23 -1.18
C CYS A 76 -1.60 12.83 -2.47
N GLU A 77 -2.03 11.58 -2.54
CA GLU A 77 -2.87 11.06 -3.62
C GLU A 77 -4.03 10.29 -3.01
N ASN A 78 -5.23 10.49 -3.54
CA ASN A 78 -6.42 9.69 -3.27
C ASN A 78 -7.06 9.28 -4.60
N THR A 79 -7.24 7.97 -4.79
CA THR A 79 -8.04 7.42 -5.89
C THR A 79 -9.23 6.67 -5.30
N ILE A 80 -10.44 7.00 -5.73
CA ILE A 80 -11.69 6.50 -5.15
C ILE A 80 -12.55 5.88 -6.24
N GLY A 81 -12.96 4.64 -6.01
CA GLY A 81 -13.92 3.91 -6.84
C GLY A 81 -15.21 3.63 -6.07
N ALA A 82 -16.35 3.87 -6.71
CA ALA A 82 -17.68 3.61 -6.17
C ALA A 82 -18.36 2.45 -6.91
N TYR A 83 -18.54 1.34 -6.21
CA TYR A 83 -19.07 0.10 -6.73
C TYR A 83 -20.55 -0.03 -6.36
N LYS A 84 -21.42 0.02 -7.37
CA LYS A 84 -22.87 -0.01 -7.18
C LYS A 84 -23.37 -1.43 -6.90
N THR A 85 -24.18 -1.58 -5.86
CA THR A 85 -24.87 -2.82 -5.50
C THR A 85 -26.24 -2.95 -6.20
N SER A 86 -26.85 -4.13 -6.13
CA SER A 86 -28.24 -4.38 -6.55
C SER A 86 -29.26 -3.50 -5.81
N LYS A 87 -28.96 -3.10 -4.57
CA LYS A 87 -29.81 -2.24 -3.72
C LYS A 87 -29.62 -0.74 -3.99
N ASN A 88 -28.98 -0.35 -5.09
CA ASN A 88 -28.62 1.05 -5.41
C ASN A 88 -27.76 1.76 -4.34
N LYS A 89 -27.13 1.01 -3.43
CA LYS A 89 -26.10 1.51 -2.52
C LYS A 89 -24.72 1.40 -3.18
N TYR A 90 -23.79 2.26 -2.77
CA TYR A 90 -22.40 2.21 -3.23
C TYR A 90 -21.49 1.70 -2.12
N ILE A 91 -20.55 0.84 -2.49
CA ILE A 91 -19.35 0.52 -1.70
C ILE A 91 -18.21 1.35 -2.27
N PHE A 92 -17.42 1.97 -1.40
CA PHE A 92 -16.26 2.77 -1.80
C PHE A 92 -14.99 2.02 -1.45
N ILE A 93 -14.08 1.96 -2.42
CA ILE A 93 -12.66 1.68 -2.18
C ILE A 93 -11.94 3.00 -2.40
N LYS A 94 -11.20 3.45 -1.40
CA LYS A 94 -10.31 4.61 -1.51
C LYS A 94 -8.89 4.13 -1.31
N GLU A 95 -8.12 4.16 -2.37
CA GLU A 95 -6.66 4.09 -2.31
C GLU A 95 -6.11 5.46 -1.91
N TYR A 96 -5.12 5.46 -1.01
CA TYR A 96 -4.46 6.67 -0.55
C TYR A 96 -2.95 6.48 -0.47
N SER A 97 -2.22 7.57 -0.69
CA SER A 97 -0.76 7.65 -0.54
C SER A 97 -0.36 9.00 0.04
N TRP A 98 0.62 8.99 0.94
CA TRP A 98 1.24 10.17 1.55
C TRP A 98 2.75 9.96 1.57
N SER A 99 3.49 10.73 0.77
CA SER A 99 4.91 10.47 0.56
C SER A 99 5.75 10.63 1.82
N CYS A 100 5.52 11.69 2.61
CA CYS A 100 6.37 12.01 3.75
C CYS A 100 6.10 11.22 5.04
N SER A 101 4.96 10.54 5.14
CA SER A 101 4.65 9.69 6.30
C SER A 101 4.73 8.20 5.96
N TRP A 102 5.25 7.87 4.77
CA TRP A 102 5.26 6.53 4.22
C TRP A 102 3.92 5.82 4.43
N LYS A 103 2.83 6.54 4.17
CA LYS A 103 1.49 6.05 4.44
C LYS A 103 0.81 5.73 3.13
N LYS A 104 0.58 4.46 2.88
CA LYS A 104 -0.06 3.98 1.66
C LYS A 104 -1.02 2.83 1.98
N GLY A 105 -2.09 2.71 1.21
CA GLY A 105 -2.99 1.59 1.30
C GLY A 105 -4.40 1.92 0.83
N ILE A 106 -5.36 1.12 1.29
CA ILE A 106 -6.76 1.33 1.00
C ILE A 106 -7.61 1.54 2.26
N SER A 107 -8.74 2.19 2.07
CA SER A 107 -9.83 2.26 3.02
C SER A 107 -11.13 1.87 2.34
N LEU A 108 -12.00 1.20 3.11
CA LEU A 108 -13.23 0.61 2.62
C LEU A 108 -14.43 1.20 3.36
N SER A 109 -15.53 1.43 2.66
CA SER A 109 -16.75 1.92 3.30
C SER A 109 -17.55 0.84 4.05
N ASP A 110 -17.15 -0.42 3.96
CA ASP A 110 -17.72 -1.57 4.68
C ASP A 110 -16.59 -2.54 5.07
N SER A 111 -16.90 -3.57 5.84
CA SER A 111 -15.90 -4.52 6.34
C SER A 111 -15.21 -5.31 5.23
N VAL A 112 -13.89 -5.49 5.35
CA VAL A 112 -13.03 -6.27 4.45
C VAL A 112 -13.66 -7.62 4.08
N ASN A 113 -14.07 -8.44 5.06
CA ASN A 113 -14.59 -9.79 4.83
C ASN A 113 -15.91 -9.83 4.04
N LYS A 114 -16.67 -8.73 4.00
CA LYS A 114 -17.88 -8.63 3.16
C LYS A 114 -17.53 -8.27 1.72
N ILE A 115 -16.57 -7.36 1.55
CA ILE A 115 -16.17 -6.83 0.24
C ILE A 115 -15.27 -7.84 -0.48
N PHE A 116 -14.35 -8.46 0.23
CA PHE A 116 -13.41 -9.48 -0.24
C PHE A 116 -13.68 -10.78 0.53
N PRO A 117 -14.64 -11.61 0.07
CA PRO A 117 -15.03 -12.85 0.74
C PRO A 117 -14.05 -13.99 0.45
N PHE A 118 -12.74 -13.69 0.41
CA PHE A 118 -11.66 -14.60 0.10
C PHE A 118 -10.38 -14.15 0.80
N ASP A 119 -9.46 -15.08 1.03
CA ASP A 119 -8.17 -14.81 1.64
C ASP A 119 -7.11 -14.48 0.57
N PHE A 120 -6.56 -13.26 0.61
CA PHE A 120 -5.53 -12.83 -0.34
C PHE A 120 -4.24 -13.65 -0.25
N GLU A 121 -3.94 -14.28 0.87
CA GLU A 121 -2.80 -15.18 1.01
C GLU A 121 -3.13 -16.56 0.43
N ALA A 122 -4.17 -17.19 0.97
CA ALA A 122 -4.48 -18.59 0.71
C ALA A 122 -5.15 -18.81 -0.66
N GLU A 123 -5.99 -17.89 -1.13
CA GLU A 123 -6.71 -18.00 -2.39
C GLU A 123 -6.12 -17.09 -3.48
N GLY A 124 -5.43 -16.02 -3.06
CA GLY A 124 -4.77 -15.05 -3.93
C GLY A 124 -3.31 -15.40 -4.23
N PHE A 125 -2.40 -14.63 -3.65
CA PHE A 125 -1.02 -14.45 -4.08
C PHE A 125 -0.10 -15.65 -3.78
N PHE A 126 -0.26 -16.34 -2.64
CA PHE A 126 0.58 -17.50 -2.29
C PHE A 126 -0.06 -18.85 -2.68
N GLN A 127 -1.38 -18.88 -2.85
CA GLN A 127 -2.20 -20.09 -2.99
C GLN A 127 -2.06 -21.12 -1.85
N LYS A 128 -1.59 -20.66 -0.70
CA LYS A 128 -1.56 -21.39 0.56
C LYS A 128 -1.43 -20.36 1.65
N LYS A 129 -2.05 -20.60 2.80
CA LYS A 129 -1.80 -19.78 3.97
C LYS A 129 -0.35 -20.00 4.41
N ILE A 130 0.35 -18.93 4.72
CA ILE A 130 1.71 -18.99 5.25
C ILE A 130 1.65 -18.45 6.67
N ASP A 131 2.19 -19.18 7.63
CA ASP A 131 2.24 -18.70 9.00
C ASP A 131 3.17 -17.49 9.08
N ASN A 132 2.78 -16.48 9.87
CA ASN A 132 3.61 -15.31 10.15
C ASN A 132 4.15 -15.39 11.59
N PRO A 133 5.25 -16.13 11.84
CA PRO A 133 5.76 -16.32 13.20
C PRO A 133 6.34 -15.05 13.82
N ASN A 134 6.64 -14.03 13.00
CA ASN A 134 7.28 -12.80 13.46
C ASN A 134 6.27 -11.69 13.77
N HIS A 135 4.99 -11.91 13.48
CA HIS A 135 3.94 -10.89 13.63
C HIS A 135 4.27 -9.56 12.91
N ILE A 136 4.95 -9.64 11.76
CA ILE A 136 5.30 -8.47 10.94
C ILE A 136 4.85 -8.72 9.50
N ALA A 137 4.07 -7.80 8.93
CA ALA A 137 3.69 -7.87 7.52
C ALA A 137 4.88 -7.51 6.63
N ALA A 138 5.07 -8.29 5.57
CA ALA A 138 6.11 -8.06 4.56
C ALA A 138 5.56 -7.35 3.31
N PHE A 139 4.26 -7.47 3.07
CA PHE A 139 3.62 -7.00 1.86
C PHE A 139 2.39 -6.16 2.15
N TYR A 140 2.06 -5.29 1.21
CA TYR A 140 0.78 -4.60 1.17
C TYR A 140 0.11 -4.80 -0.19
N LEU A 141 -1.18 -4.48 -0.25
CA LEU A 141 -1.98 -4.53 -1.47
C LEU A 141 -2.14 -3.14 -2.09
N ASP A 142 -1.73 -3.03 -3.35
CA ASP A 142 -1.82 -1.84 -4.18
C ASP A 142 -2.99 -1.99 -5.18
N PHE A 143 -3.91 -1.03 -5.24
CA PHE A 143 -5.20 -1.19 -5.91
C PHE A 143 -5.34 -0.22 -7.08
N GLU A 144 -5.18 -0.72 -8.30
CA GLU A 144 -5.47 0.07 -9.50
C GLU A 144 -6.99 0.10 -9.76
N ILE A 145 -7.64 1.16 -9.27
CA ILE A 145 -9.06 1.40 -9.42
C ILE A 145 -9.36 1.89 -10.85
N PRO A 146 -10.23 1.19 -11.60
CA PRO A 146 -10.51 1.58 -12.98
C PRO A 146 -11.34 2.86 -13.03
N ARG A 147 -10.98 3.79 -13.92
CA ARG A 147 -11.83 4.95 -14.24
C ARG A 147 -13.14 4.55 -14.91
N LYS A 148 -13.12 3.47 -15.70
CA LYS A 148 -14.30 2.94 -16.42
C LYS A 148 -14.41 1.44 -16.17
N GLY A 149 -15.64 0.98 -15.89
CA GLY A 149 -15.89 -0.40 -15.50
C GLY A 149 -15.64 -0.63 -14.02
N THR A 150 -15.57 -1.89 -13.61
CA THR A 150 -15.47 -2.30 -12.19
C THR A 150 -14.41 -3.36 -11.94
N ASP A 151 -13.63 -3.71 -12.97
CA ASP A 151 -12.54 -4.67 -12.83
C ASP A 151 -11.35 -3.95 -12.20
N THR A 152 -11.04 -4.31 -10.96
CA THR A 152 -10.00 -3.68 -10.16
C THR A 152 -8.78 -4.57 -10.15
N LYS A 153 -7.62 -4.03 -10.54
CA LYS A 153 -6.37 -4.79 -10.45
C LYS A 153 -5.75 -4.58 -9.07
N VAL A 154 -5.32 -5.68 -8.45
CA VAL A 154 -4.67 -5.66 -7.14
C VAL A 154 -3.31 -6.27 -7.28
N MET A 155 -2.28 -5.55 -6.88
CA MET A 155 -0.89 -5.99 -6.91
C MET A 155 -0.41 -6.22 -5.49
N ILE A 156 0.37 -7.29 -5.30
CA ILE A 156 1.12 -7.47 -4.06
C ILE A 156 2.44 -6.72 -4.17
N GLN A 157 2.71 -5.83 -3.22
CA GLN A 157 3.90 -5.00 -3.22
C GLN A 157 4.65 -5.17 -1.91
N LEU A 158 5.98 -5.08 -1.95
CA LEU A 158 6.81 -5.14 -0.75
C LEU A 158 6.59 -3.87 0.08
N ILE A 159 6.34 -4.02 1.37
CA ILE A 159 6.45 -2.88 2.30
C ILE A 159 7.93 -2.47 2.32
N PRO A 160 8.25 -1.18 2.15
CA PRO A 160 9.64 -0.72 2.14
C PRO A 160 10.42 -1.29 3.32
N LEU A 161 11.57 -1.92 3.03
CA LEU A 161 12.38 -2.57 4.05
C LEU A 161 12.77 -1.52 5.09
N GLY A 162 12.57 -1.84 6.37
CA GLY A 162 12.83 -0.93 7.48
C GLY A 162 11.58 -0.41 8.16
N LEU A 163 10.47 -0.36 7.43
CA LEU A 163 9.15 -0.21 8.04
C LEU A 163 8.73 -1.54 8.64
N ARG A 164 8.50 -1.54 9.95
CA ARG A 164 7.94 -2.69 10.67
C ARG A 164 6.45 -2.44 10.89
N VAL A 165 5.63 -3.24 10.22
CA VAL A 165 4.18 -3.19 10.35
C VAL A 165 3.73 -4.42 11.13
N GLU A 166 3.34 -4.23 12.38
CA GLU A 166 2.88 -5.33 13.24
C GLU A 166 1.58 -5.93 12.68
N SER A 167 1.56 -7.23 12.44
CA SER A 167 0.40 -7.94 11.92
C SER A 167 0.50 -9.45 12.10
N GLU A 168 -0.63 -10.10 12.38
CA GLU A 168 -0.77 -11.56 12.33
C GLU A 168 -0.71 -12.14 10.90
N ARG A 169 -0.73 -11.28 9.88
CA ARG A 169 -0.75 -11.63 8.45
C ARG A 169 0.55 -11.21 7.77
N ASN A 170 0.89 -11.88 6.68
CA ASN A 170 2.02 -11.50 5.84
C ASN A 170 1.69 -10.32 4.93
N ILE A 171 0.39 -10.15 4.61
CA ILE A 171 -0.14 -9.12 3.72
C ILE A 171 -1.10 -8.20 4.48
N GLU A 172 -0.88 -6.89 4.36
CA GLU A 172 -1.77 -5.85 4.87
C GLU A 172 -2.45 -5.02 3.77
N PHE A 173 -3.54 -4.33 4.12
CA PHE A 173 -4.21 -3.40 3.21
C PHE A 173 -3.62 -1.99 3.24
N SER A 174 -2.80 -1.70 4.24
CA SER A 174 -2.13 -0.42 4.39
C SER A 174 -0.91 -0.54 5.28
N TYR A 175 0.01 0.39 5.11
CA TYR A 175 1.08 0.64 6.06
C TYR A 175 1.20 2.15 6.31
N THR A 176 1.82 2.49 7.43
CA THR A 176 2.17 3.86 7.80
C THR A 176 3.46 3.79 8.60
N GLU A 177 4.29 4.83 8.52
CA GLU A 177 5.36 4.97 9.48
C GLU A 177 4.77 5.24 10.87
N GLU A 178 5.07 4.37 11.84
CA GLU A 178 4.81 4.63 13.26
C GLU A 178 6.14 5.05 13.91
N ASN A 179 6.16 6.24 14.51
CA ASN A 179 7.28 6.87 15.22
C ASN A 179 8.44 5.92 15.61
N ARG A 180 9.56 5.97 14.86
CA ARG A 180 10.97 6.06 15.33
C ARG A 180 11.96 5.59 14.26
N PHE A 181 12.92 6.49 14.01
CA PHE A 181 14.02 6.46 13.06
C PHE A 181 15.08 5.33 13.19
N SER A 182 14.81 4.17 13.79
CA SER A 182 15.92 3.33 14.27
C SER A 182 16.45 2.26 13.29
N TYR A 183 15.89 2.08 12.09
CA TYR A 183 16.30 0.97 11.21
C TYR A 183 16.67 1.34 9.76
N SER A 184 16.41 2.56 9.25
CA SER A 184 16.74 2.94 7.86
C SER A 184 18.22 2.76 7.56
N ASP A 185 19.05 3.21 8.49
CA ASP A 185 20.45 3.46 8.20
C ASP A 185 21.23 2.15 8.06
N ASN A 186 20.88 1.16 8.88
CA ASN A 186 21.39 -0.20 8.77
C ASN A 186 21.02 -0.85 7.43
N LEU A 187 19.85 -0.54 6.87
CA LEU A 187 19.40 -1.14 5.62
C LEU A 187 20.10 -0.51 4.40
N ALA A 188 20.40 0.78 4.44
CA ALA A 188 21.26 1.41 3.45
C ALA A 188 22.65 0.73 3.42
N GLU A 189 23.21 0.40 4.58
CA GLU A 189 24.46 -0.38 4.66
C GLU A 189 24.32 -1.80 4.10
N ILE A 190 23.19 -2.50 4.32
CA ILE A 190 22.94 -3.80 3.66
C ILE A 190 22.97 -3.65 2.13
N GLN A 191 22.29 -2.65 1.58
CA GLN A 191 22.30 -2.38 0.14
C GLN A 191 23.70 -2.08 -0.37
N ARG A 192 24.49 -1.29 0.37
CA ARG A 192 25.89 -0.99 0.04
C ARG A 192 26.73 -2.26 0.02
N ILE A 193 26.64 -3.11 1.07
CA ILE A 193 27.35 -4.39 1.13
C ILE A 193 26.97 -5.24 -0.07
N ALA A 194 25.67 -5.47 -0.30
CA ALA A 194 25.18 -6.29 -1.41
C ALA A 194 25.69 -5.79 -2.77
N SER A 195 25.81 -4.48 -2.95
CA SER A 195 26.27 -3.82 -4.18
C SER A 195 27.79 -3.93 -4.39
N GLN A 196 28.58 -3.94 -3.32
CA GLN A 196 30.04 -3.87 -3.41
C GLN A 196 30.74 -5.23 -3.34
N ILE A 197 30.14 -6.23 -2.70
CA ILE A 197 30.72 -7.58 -2.61
C ILE A 197 31.00 -8.16 -4.01
N LYS A 198 32.16 -8.83 -4.13
CA LYS A 198 32.61 -9.46 -5.38
C LYS A 198 32.19 -10.92 -5.45
N ASN A 199 32.16 -11.61 -4.31
CA ASN A 199 31.73 -13.01 -4.27
C ASN A 199 30.23 -13.10 -3.93
N ASN A 200 29.46 -13.70 -4.84
CA ASN A 200 28.01 -13.89 -4.67
C ASN A 200 27.64 -14.84 -3.52
N LYS A 201 28.60 -15.58 -2.96
CA LYS A 201 28.38 -16.44 -1.78
C LYS A 201 28.58 -15.71 -0.46
N THR A 202 29.17 -14.52 -0.45
CA THR A 202 29.52 -13.79 0.79
C THR A 202 28.33 -13.60 1.72
N ILE A 203 27.16 -13.21 1.22
CA ILE A 203 25.95 -13.07 2.06
C ILE A 203 25.51 -14.42 2.64
N THR A 204 25.67 -15.52 1.89
CA THR A 204 25.34 -16.86 2.38
C THR A 204 26.30 -17.28 3.50
N HIS A 205 27.60 -17.03 3.34
CA HIS A 205 28.60 -17.27 4.37
C HIS A 205 28.31 -16.45 5.65
N LEU A 206 27.92 -15.17 5.50
CA LEU A 206 27.49 -14.33 6.63
C LEU A 206 26.29 -14.92 7.38
N LEU A 207 25.23 -15.30 6.65
CA LEU A 207 24.03 -15.92 7.23
C LEU A 207 24.35 -17.20 8.02
N ASN A 208 25.31 -17.99 7.50
CA ASN A 208 25.74 -19.25 8.09
C ASN A 208 26.85 -19.09 9.15
N ARG A 209 27.27 -17.86 9.46
CA ARG A 209 28.39 -17.55 10.38
C ARG A 209 29.73 -18.17 9.98
N ASP A 210 29.91 -18.39 8.68
CA ASP A 210 31.07 -19.04 8.07
C ASP A 210 32.08 -18.00 7.54
N PHE A 211 32.73 -17.28 8.46
CA PHE A 211 33.54 -16.11 8.11
C PHE A 211 34.87 -16.43 7.45
N ASP A 212 35.37 -17.64 7.64
CA ASP A 212 36.66 -18.09 7.11
C ASP A 212 36.62 -18.25 5.59
N ASN A 213 35.44 -18.52 5.04
CA ASN A 213 35.21 -18.67 3.60
C ASN A 213 34.87 -17.36 2.87
N ILE A 214 34.90 -16.23 3.57
CA ILE A 214 34.73 -14.90 2.97
C ILE A 214 36.08 -14.37 2.50
N THR A 215 36.17 -13.91 1.25
CA THR A 215 37.42 -13.36 0.69
C THR A 215 37.86 -12.12 1.45
N GLU A 216 39.17 -11.81 1.45
CA GLU A 216 39.69 -10.66 2.20
C GLU A 216 39.12 -9.32 1.72
N GLU A 217 38.85 -9.18 0.42
CA GLU A 217 38.22 -8.00 -0.17
C GLU A 217 36.80 -7.79 0.38
N ASP A 218 35.98 -8.85 0.38
CA ASP A 218 34.61 -8.78 0.90
C ASP A 218 34.60 -8.62 2.43
N ARG A 219 35.57 -9.22 3.12
CA ARG A 219 35.77 -9.05 4.56
C ARG A 219 36.12 -7.61 4.92
N LYS A 220 36.80 -6.86 4.04
CA LYS A 220 37.05 -5.42 4.23
C LYS A 220 35.74 -4.63 4.17
N ILE A 221 34.90 -4.89 3.17
CA ILE A 221 33.58 -4.24 3.00
C ILE A 221 32.71 -4.46 4.25
N ILE A 222 32.68 -5.69 4.78
CA ILE A 222 31.92 -6.04 5.99
C ILE A 222 32.49 -5.33 7.23
N ARG A 223 33.83 -5.28 7.37
CA ARG A 223 34.48 -4.58 8.50
C ARG A 223 34.14 -3.09 8.53
N GLU A 224 34.07 -2.45 7.36
CA GLU A 224 33.72 -1.02 7.24
C GLU A 224 32.27 -0.72 7.64
N ALA A 225 31.37 -1.69 7.49
CA ALA A 225 29.96 -1.58 7.88
C ALA A 225 29.72 -1.72 9.39
N ILE A 226 30.74 -2.12 10.18
CA ILE A 226 30.66 -2.32 11.62
C ILE A 226 31.38 -1.19 12.35
N GLY A 227 30.75 -0.58 13.35
CA GLY A 227 31.38 0.49 14.13
C GLY A 227 30.41 1.29 14.99
N LYS A 228 30.90 2.39 15.55
CA LYS A 228 30.16 3.29 16.45
C LYS A 228 29.64 4.58 15.78
N ASN A 229 29.85 4.72 14.47
CA ASN A 229 29.38 5.88 13.73
C ASN A 229 27.91 5.71 13.34
N ASP A 230 27.24 6.83 13.10
CA ASP A 230 25.91 6.84 12.52
C ASP A 230 25.88 5.97 11.24
N ASN A 231 24.79 5.21 11.11
CA ASN A 231 24.49 4.28 10.01
C ASN A 231 25.20 2.93 10.01
N ARG A 232 26.12 2.66 10.94
CA ARG A 232 26.82 1.36 11.00
C ARG A 232 26.13 0.37 11.91
N PHE A 233 26.37 -0.91 11.65
CA PHE A 233 26.01 -1.96 12.58
C PHE A 233 26.89 -1.90 13.83
N GLU A 234 26.26 -1.94 15.00
CA GLU A 234 26.97 -1.98 16.29
C GLU A 234 27.93 -3.18 16.39
N SER A 235 27.54 -4.30 15.79
CA SER A 235 28.27 -5.56 15.84
C SER A 235 28.00 -6.40 14.60
N ARG A 236 28.81 -7.46 14.43
CA ARG A 236 28.60 -8.46 13.39
C ARG A 236 27.29 -9.22 13.61
N GLU A 237 26.96 -9.48 14.87
CA GLU A 237 25.75 -10.17 15.28
C GLU A 237 24.50 -9.38 14.89
N THR A 238 24.53 -8.05 15.06
CA THR A 238 23.44 -7.16 14.62
C THR A 238 23.26 -7.19 13.11
N LEU A 239 24.36 -7.16 12.34
CA LEU A 239 24.34 -7.32 10.87
C LEU A 239 23.71 -8.65 10.46
N ILE A 240 24.12 -9.76 11.09
CA ILE A 240 23.62 -11.10 10.77
C ILE A 240 22.13 -11.20 11.10
N LYS A 241 21.70 -10.68 12.25
CA LYS A 241 20.28 -10.66 12.63
C LYS A 241 19.44 -9.91 11.59
N CYS A 242 19.91 -8.73 11.15
CA CYS A 242 19.24 -7.96 10.11
C CYS A 242 19.17 -8.76 8.78
N LEU A 243 20.26 -9.38 8.35
CA LEU A 243 20.27 -10.23 7.15
C LEU A 243 19.30 -11.43 7.29
N GLN A 244 19.16 -12.01 8.48
CA GLN A 244 18.22 -13.11 8.74
C GLN A 244 16.77 -12.66 8.65
N GLU A 245 16.42 -11.49 9.20
CA GLU A 245 15.08 -10.89 9.06
C GLU A 245 14.77 -10.62 7.58
N LEU A 246 15.70 -10.03 6.83
CA LEU A 246 15.54 -9.79 5.39
C LEU A 246 15.45 -11.09 4.59
N LYS A 247 16.17 -12.14 5.02
CA LYS A 247 16.11 -13.46 4.39
C LYS A 247 14.73 -14.09 4.56
N GLN A 248 14.09 -13.94 5.71
CA GLN A 248 12.73 -14.42 5.93
C GLN A 248 11.72 -13.70 5.01
N ILE A 249 11.84 -12.37 4.88
CA ILE A 249 11.03 -11.58 3.94
C ILE A 249 11.25 -12.06 2.49
N TYR A 250 12.52 -12.29 2.10
CA TYR A 250 12.84 -12.82 0.79
C TYR A 250 12.26 -14.24 0.57
N ASP A 251 12.32 -15.11 1.59
CA ASP A 251 11.76 -16.46 1.49
C ASP A 251 10.24 -16.42 1.31
N LEU A 252 9.54 -15.49 1.96
CA LEU A 252 8.13 -15.22 1.68
C LEU A 252 7.94 -14.67 0.26
N TYR A 253 8.76 -13.72 -0.16
CA TYR A 253 8.72 -13.15 -1.50
C TYR A 253 8.88 -14.22 -2.58
N THR A 254 9.77 -15.20 -2.42
CA THR A 254 9.95 -16.32 -3.36
C THR A 254 8.75 -17.28 -3.42
N GLN A 255 7.85 -17.24 -2.43
CA GLN A 255 6.65 -18.06 -2.40
C GLN A 255 5.43 -17.42 -3.08
N ILE A 256 5.50 -16.13 -3.42
CA ILE A 256 4.48 -15.45 -4.23
C ILE A 256 4.33 -16.18 -5.57
N LYS A 257 3.11 -16.58 -5.93
CA LYS A 257 2.81 -17.26 -7.20
C LYS A 257 2.28 -16.31 -8.27
N TYR A 258 1.60 -15.25 -7.85
CA TYR A 258 1.00 -14.27 -8.72
C TYR A 258 1.40 -12.87 -8.27
N GLU A 259 1.75 -11.97 -9.19
CA GLU A 259 2.10 -10.59 -8.84
C GLU A 259 0.88 -9.67 -8.79
N TRP A 260 -0.17 -10.05 -9.51
CA TRP A 260 -1.41 -9.30 -9.56
C TRP A 260 -2.63 -10.21 -9.68
N LEU A 261 -3.78 -9.68 -9.29
CA LEU A 261 -5.10 -10.28 -9.45
C LEU A 261 -5.99 -9.25 -10.16
N ILE A 262 -6.89 -9.70 -11.03
CA ILE A 262 -8.05 -8.89 -11.43
C ILE A 262 -9.22 -9.32 -10.58
N LEU A 263 -9.82 -8.37 -9.87
CA LEU A 263 -11.02 -8.56 -9.10
C LEU A 263 -12.22 -8.10 -9.93
N GLY A 264 -13.19 -9.01 -10.12
CA GLY A 264 -14.48 -8.67 -10.71
C GLY A 264 -15.47 -8.25 -9.63
N TRP A 265 -16.35 -7.30 -9.94
CA TRP A 265 -17.41 -6.87 -9.03
C TRP A 265 -18.71 -7.65 -9.27
N ASP A 266 -19.18 -8.38 -8.26
CA ASP A 266 -20.51 -8.98 -8.26
C ASP A 266 -21.52 -7.98 -7.71
N ARG A 267 -22.23 -7.30 -8.61
CA ARG A 267 -23.27 -6.32 -8.25
C ARG A 267 -24.42 -6.93 -7.45
N ASN A 268 -24.78 -8.19 -7.69
CA ASN A 268 -25.94 -8.81 -7.05
C ASN A 268 -25.67 -9.03 -5.57
N ASN A 269 -24.48 -9.53 -5.26
CA ASN A 269 -24.04 -9.82 -3.90
C ASN A 269 -23.31 -8.66 -3.23
N GLY A 270 -22.87 -7.64 -3.99
CA GLY A 270 -22.15 -6.48 -3.48
C GLY A 270 -20.76 -6.82 -2.94
N LYS A 271 -20.05 -7.73 -3.63
CA LYS A 271 -18.74 -8.23 -3.22
C LYS A 271 -17.84 -8.49 -4.44
N PHE A 272 -16.53 -8.50 -4.23
CA PHE A 272 -15.57 -8.88 -5.26
C PHE A 272 -15.38 -10.40 -5.32
N TYR A 273 -14.89 -10.85 -6.47
CA TYR A 273 -14.37 -12.19 -6.67
C TYR A 273 -13.07 -12.11 -7.48
N ILE A 274 -12.17 -13.08 -7.29
CA ILE A 274 -10.97 -13.18 -8.12
C ILE A 274 -11.38 -13.64 -9.52
N LYS A 275 -11.27 -12.75 -10.50
CA LYS A 275 -11.60 -13.00 -11.90
C LYS A 275 -10.41 -13.56 -12.67
N GLU A 276 -9.21 -13.03 -12.42
CA GLU A 276 -7.98 -13.44 -13.11
C GLU A 276 -6.78 -13.39 -12.16
N LYS A 277 -5.77 -14.22 -12.42
CA LYS A 277 -4.50 -14.25 -11.68
C LYS A 277 -3.34 -14.06 -12.63
N GLY A 278 -2.53 -13.05 -12.38
CA GLY A 278 -1.38 -12.69 -13.18
C GLY A 278 -0.17 -13.55 -12.89
N LYS A 279 0.63 -13.87 -13.91
CA LYS A 279 1.88 -14.63 -13.73
C LYS A 279 2.92 -13.83 -12.94
N ARG A 280 3.79 -14.55 -12.23
CA ARG A 280 5.00 -13.97 -11.65
C ARG A 280 6.09 -13.80 -12.71
N THR A 281 6.80 -12.69 -12.63
CA THR A 281 7.84 -12.29 -13.57
C THR A 281 9.21 -12.52 -12.92
N GLU A 282 9.66 -13.79 -12.97
CA GLU A 282 10.97 -14.29 -12.51
C GLU A 282 11.29 -14.17 -11.00
N SER A 283 12.15 -15.07 -10.52
CA SER A 283 12.67 -15.03 -9.14
C SER A 283 14.05 -14.40 -9.15
N HIS A 284 14.21 -13.30 -8.42
CA HIS A 284 15.52 -12.73 -8.15
C HIS A 284 16.29 -13.57 -7.13
N SER A 285 17.62 -13.54 -7.17
CA SER A 285 18.46 -14.07 -6.09
C SER A 285 18.34 -13.20 -4.84
N PHE A 286 18.71 -13.72 -3.66
CA PHE A 286 18.65 -12.92 -2.43
C PHE A 286 19.50 -11.66 -2.51
N ILE A 287 20.68 -11.71 -3.14
CA ILE A 287 21.51 -10.52 -3.37
C ILE A 287 20.80 -9.49 -4.26
N ALA A 288 20.15 -9.93 -5.34
CA ALA A 288 19.40 -9.03 -6.21
C ALA A 288 18.19 -8.42 -5.49
N PHE A 289 17.52 -9.20 -4.63
CA PHE A 289 16.47 -8.70 -3.75
C PHE A 289 16.99 -7.59 -2.82
N LEU A 290 18.12 -7.81 -2.14
CA LEU A 290 18.73 -6.80 -1.26
C LEU A 290 19.09 -5.51 -2.02
N LYS A 291 19.59 -5.62 -3.25
CA LYS A 291 19.98 -4.46 -4.09
C LYS A 291 18.79 -3.61 -4.54
N ASN A 292 17.71 -4.26 -4.94
CA ASN A 292 16.64 -3.61 -5.71
C ASN A 292 15.36 -3.36 -4.91
N SER A 293 15.26 -3.90 -3.69
CA SER A 293 14.07 -3.70 -2.86
C SER A 293 13.96 -2.25 -2.39
N PRO A 294 12.74 -1.69 -2.32
CA PRO A 294 12.52 -0.38 -1.72
C PRO A 294 12.97 -0.41 -0.25
N ILE A 295 13.69 0.62 0.17
CA ILE A 295 14.11 0.83 1.56
C ILE A 295 13.39 2.07 2.07
N TRP A 296 12.94 2.00 3.33
CA TRP A 296 12.48 3.15 4.06
C TRP A 296 13.65 4.04 4.44
N ASN A 297 13.50 5.33 4.15
CA ASN A 297 14.38 6.38 4.61
C ASN A 297 13.52 7.51 5.19
N ALA A 298 14.05 8.21 6.17
CA ALA A 298 13.44 9.45 6.65
C ALA A 298 13.18 10.40 5.47
N VAL A 299 11.95 10.88 5.36
CA VAL A 299 11.56 11.92 4.41
C VAL A 299 11.27 13.17 5.23
N CYS A 300 12.32 13.98 5.36
CA CYS A 300 12.38 15.24 6.11
C CYS A 300 12.33 15.14 7.64
#